data_AF-A0A0G4NQZ3-F1
#
_entry.id   AF-A0A0G4NQZ3-F1
#
_cell.length_a   1.000
_cell.length_b   1.000
_cell.length_c   1.000
_cell.angle_alpha   90.00
_cell.angle_beta   90.00
_cell.angle_gamma   90.00
#
_symmetry.space_group_name_H-M   'P 1'
#
loop_
_entity.id
_entity.type
_entity.pdbx_description
1 polymer ?
#
loop_
_entity_poly.entity_id
_entity_poly.type
_entity_poly.pdbx_seq_one_letter_code
_entity_poly.pdbx_strand_id
1 'polypeptide(L)'
;MGHHKLSSNDNVKDWQSLPVVSMPPTRWPKLTDGGRKYSFAEERQLVMNKMRAALRICAYQQFRYVVVGDFGLGNGYRNPPRELAELWREVLLWDTDLRGQFLAVVFVFDEKQSTVKHILDDIAKKHKGGSSSSSSSSKSRSKSGSSSSGSSSSGSSGQKSDFRVFSEVFNDTEVARVRNQIDPRYGFATIMGGA
;
A
#
# COMPACT_ATOMS: atom_id res chain seq x y z
N MET A 1 47.28 4.23 -29.10
CA MET A 1 46.14 3.54 -28.48
C MET A 1 46.35 3.55 -26.97
N GLY A 2 45.69 4.46 -26.24
CA GLY A 2 45.78 4.55 -24.79
C GLY A 2 44.77 3.61 -24.13
N HIS A 3 45.25 2.59 -23.43
CA HIS A 3 44.42 1.79 -22.54
C HIS A 3 44.13 2.61 -21.28
N HIS A 4 42.94 3.21 -21.21
CA HIS A 4 42.43 3.80 -19.98
C HIS A 4 42.13 2.68 -18.99
N LYS A 5 43.10 2.45 -18.10
CA LYS A 5 42.93 1.65 -16.89
C LYS A 5 41.94 2.38 -15.99
N LEU A 6 40.70 1.89 -15.92
CA LEU A 6 39.74 2.30 -14.91
C LEU A 6 40.39 2.03 -13.54
N SER A 7 40.72 3.10 -12.84
CA SER A 7 41.26 3.07 -11.49
C SER A 7 40.24 2.42 -10.57
N SER A 8 40.46 1.14 -10.24
CA SER A 8 39.76 0.40 -9.21
C SER A 8 40.12 1.00 -7.84
N ASN A 9 39.39 2.03 -7.41
CA ASN A 9 39.53 2.60 -6.06
C ASN A 9 38.20 3.13 -5.50
N ASP A 10 37.08 2.56 -5.93
CA ASP A 10 35.83 2.67 -5.17
C ASP A 10 35.96 1.73 -3.96
N ASN A 11 36.15 2.33 -2.78
CA ASN A 11 36.22 1.59 -1.51
C ASN A 11 34.93 0.78 -1.33
N VAL A 12 35.00 -0.54 -1.53
CA VAL A 12 33.94 -1.54 -1.26
C VAL A 12 33.55 -1.60 0.23
N LYS A 13 34.10 -0.71 1.08
CA LYS A 13 33.97 -0.73 2.54
C LYS A 13 32.60 -0.29 3.07
N ASP A 14 31.75 0.34 2.26
CA ASP A 14 30.47 0.90 2.73
C ASP A 14 29.24 0.10 2.27
N TRP A 15 29.42 -1.06 1.65
CA TRP A 15 28.28 -1.86 1.21
C TRP A 15 27.62 -2.58 2.40
N GLN A 16 26.40 -2.18 2.74
CA GLN A 16 25.59 -2.88 3.73
C GLN A 16 24.65 -3.87 3.05
N SER A 17 24.56 -5.09 3.61
CA SER A 17 23.58 -6.08 3.19
C SER A 17 22.23 -5.75 3.83
N LEU A 18 21.20 -5.53 3.00
CA LEU A 18 19.84 -5.30 3.46
C LEU A 18 18.97 -6.51 3.09
N PRO A 19 18.47 -7.30 4.07
CA PRO A 19 17.54 -8.38 3.82
C PRO A 19 16.22 -7.85 3.23
N VAL A 20 15.69 -8.55 2.22
CA VAL A 20 14.46 -8.16 1.53
C VAL A 20 13.45 -9.29 1.57
N VAL A 21 12.22 -8.99 2.02
CA VAL A 21 11.07 -9.88 1.86
C VAL A 21 10.27 -9.43 0.65
N SER A 22 10.28 -10.24 -0.41
CA SER A 22 9.48 -9.98 -1.61
C SER A 22 8.07 -10.55 -1.44
N MET A 23 7.05 -9.70 -1.44
CA MET A 23 5.65 -10.10 -1.47
C MET A 23 4.86 -9.29 -2.51
N PRO A 24 4.05 -9.92 -3.37
CA PRO A 24 3.19 -9.19 -4.29
C PRO A 24 1.90 -8.75 -3.59
N PRO A 25 1.52 -7.46 -3.59
CA PRO A 25 0.23 -7.03 -3.06
C PRO A 25 -0.92 -7.49 -3.96
N THR A 26 -2.16 -7.43 -3.45
CA THR A 26 -3.36 -7.66 -4.28
C THR A 26 -3.49 -6.53 -5.30
N ARG A 27 -3.82 -6.87 -6.55
CA ARG A 27 -3.81 -5.94 -7.67
C ARG A 27 -5.23 -5.71 -8.16
N TRP A 28 -5.65 -4.45 -8.27
CA TRP A 28 -6.99 -4.03 -8.71
C TRP A 28 -8.12 -4.76 -7.99
N PRO A 29 -8.16 -4.73 -6.65
CA PRO A 29 -9.28 -5.31 -5.92
C PRO A 29 -10.59 -4.65 -6.33
N LYS A 30 -11.71 -5.38 -6.21
CA LYS A 30 -13.02 -4.78 -6.44
C LYS A 30 -13.33 -3.85 -5.29
N LEU A 31 -13.71 -2.61 -5.61
CA LEU A 31 -13.99 -1.57 -4.62
C LEU A 31 -15.47 -1.19 -4.59
N THR A 32 -15.92 -0.86 -3.37
CA THR A 32 -17.23 -0.27 -3.07
C THR A 32 -17.05 1.11 -2.44
N ASP A 33 -18.16 1.75 -2.06
CA ASP A 33 -18.17 3.04 -1.35
C ASP A 33 -17.37 4.13 -2.07
N GLY A 34 -17.56 4.24 -3.39
CA GLY A 34 -16.83 5.22 -4.22
C GLY A 34 -15.32 4.98 -4.27
N GLY A 35 -14.86 3.74 -4.11
CA GLY A 35 -13.44 3.40 -4.14
C GLY A 35 -12.76 3.45 -2.76
N ARG A 36 -13.52 3.61 -1.67
CA ARG A 36 -12.98 3.72 -0.31
C ARG A 36 -12.85 2.39 0.42
N LYS A 37 -13.59 1.36 0.00
CA LYS A 37 -13.63 0.07 0.67
C LYS A 37 -13.47 -1.11 -0.29
N TYR A 38 -12.88 -2.22 0.16
CA TYR A 38 -12.95 -3.52 -0.54
C TYR A 38 -14.41 -3.96 -0.64
N SER A 39 -14.81 -4.49 -1.81
CA SER A 39 -16.16 -5.04 -2.00
C SER A 39 -16.35 -6.39 -1.32
N PHE A 40 -15.28 -7.18 -1.20
CA PHE A 40 -15.33 -8.56 -0.75
C PHE A 40 -14.43 -8.77 0.48
N ALA A 41 -14.97 -9.47 1.47
CA ALA A 41 -14.25 -9.79 2.69
C ALA A 41 -13.04 -10.70 2.40
N GLU A 42 -13.16 -11.59 1.41
CA GLU A 42 -12.11 -12.51 0.97
C GLU A 42 -10.91 -11.77 0.39
N GLU A 43 -11.14 -10.72 -0.42
CA GLU A 43 -10.06 -9.89 -0.96
C GLU A 43 -9.37 -9.08 0.15
N ARG A 44 -10.16 -8.49 1.06
CA ARG A 44 -9.63 -7.80 2.26
C ARG A 44 -8.77 -8.77 3.08
N GLN A 45 -9.25 -9.99 3.31
CA GLN A 45 -8.55 -11.01 4.08
C GLN A 45 -7.27 -11.50 3.38
N LEU A 46 -7.29 -11.63 2.05
CA LEU A 46 -6.12 -11.97 1.26
C LEU A 46 -5.01 -10.91 1.41
N VAL A 47 -5.37 -9.62 1.37
CA VAL A 47 -4.43 -8.52 1.59
C VAL A 47 -3.81 -8.63 2.99
N MET A 48 -4.62 -8.81 4.03
CA MET A 48 -4.12 -8.98 5.40
C MET A 48 -3.21 -10.20 5.55
N ASN A 49 -3.55 -11.32 4.93
CA ASN A 49 -2.75 -12.54 5.00
C ASN A 49 -1.37 -12.34 4.39
N LYS A 50 -1.26 -11.56 3.31
CA LYS A 50 0.03 -11.17 2.71
C LYS A 50 0.86 -10.30 3.65
N MET A 51 0.24 -9.32 4.32
CA MET A 51 0.92 -8.49 5.33
C MET A 51 1.46 -9.35 6.48
N ARG A 52 0.60 -10.23 7.04
CA ARG A 52 0.98 -11.15 8.12
C ARG A 52 2.11 -12.09 7.70
N ALA A 53 2.02 -12.69 6.52
CA ALA A 53 3.04 -13.60 6.02
C ALA A 53 4.41 -12.89 5.91
N ALA A 54 4.46 -11.69 5.33
CA ALA A 54 5.68 -10.91 5.23
C ALA A 54 6.27 -10.58 6.61
N LEU A 55 5.44 -10.08 7.54
CA LEU A 55 5.89 -9.74 8.88
C LEU A 55 6.32 -10.97 9.69
N ARG A 56 5.62 -12.10 9.57
CA ARG A 56 6.02 -13.35 10.24
C ARG A 56 7.38 -13.84 9.76
N ILE A 57 7.71 -13.69 8.47
CA ILE A 57 9.06 -13.97 7.96
C ILE A 57 10.10 -13.06 8.63
N CYS A 58 9.82 -11.74 8.72
CA CYS A 58 10.72 -10.81 9.40
C CYS A 58 10.92 -11.17 10.89
N ALA A 59 9.83 -11.45 11.60
CA ALA A 59 9.86 -11.80 13.02
C ALA A 59 10.59 -13.13 13.27
N TYR A 60 10.36 -14.14 12.42
CA TYR A 60 11.07 -15.42 12.50
C TYR A 60 12.58 -15.24 12.39
N GLN A 61 13.04 -14.38 11.47
CA GLN A 61 14.45 -14.02 11.28
C GLN A 61 14.97 -13.00 12.31
N GLN A 62 14.19 -12.68 13.35
CA GLN A 62 14.55 -11.73 14.42
C GLN A 62 14.82 -10.30 13.95
N PHE A 63 14.27 -9.89 12.79
CA PHE A 63 14.34 -8.50 12.36
C PHE A 63 13.33 -7.64 13.12
N ARG A 64 13.82 -6.60 13.81
CA ARG A 64 13.00 -5.73 14.67
C ARG A 64 12.67 -4.37 14.05
N TYR A 65 13.32 -4.02 12.94
CA TYR A 65 13.08 -2.82 12.16
C TYR A 65 12.65 -3.23 10.76
N VAL A 66 11.48 -2.76 10.32
CA VAL A 66 10.93 -3.11 9.01
C VAL A 66 10.64 -1.82 8.25
N VAL A 67 11.12 -1.74 7.01
CA VAL A 67 10.75 -0.68 6.08
C VAL A 67 9.79 -1.25 5.06
N VAL A 68 8.64 -0.60 4.92
CA VAL A 68 7.60 -0.95 3.96
C VAL A 68 7.49 0.21 2.98
N GLY A 69 7.59 -0.07 1.68
CA GLY A 69 7.30 0.92 0.65
C GLY A 69 5.80 1.21 0.55
N ASP A 70 5.38 1.66 -0.62
CA ASP A 70 3.98 1.93 -0.95
C ASP A 70 3.18 0.64 -1.29
N PHE A 71 3.40 -0.43 -0.52
CA PHE A 71 2.88 -1.77 -0.76
C PHE A 71 1.36 -1.77 -1.02
N GLY A 72 0.95 -2.08 -2.25
CA GLY A 72 -0.46 -2.15 -2.68
C GLY A 72 -1.07 -0.82 -3.12
N LEU A 73 -0.32 0.28 -3.04
CA LEU A 73 -0.74 1.61 -3.46
C LEU A 73 -0.32 1.90 -4.90
N GLY A 74 -0.56 3.12 -5.35
CA GLY A 74 -0.11 3.67 -6.61
C GLY A 74 -0.89 3.17 -7.82
N ASN A 75 -0.35 3.52 -9.00
CA ASN A 75 -1.06 3.29 -10.25
C ASN A 75 -1.15 1.79 -10.63
N GLY A 76 -0.30 0.94 -10.06
CA GLY A 76 -0.23 -0.49 -10.41
C GLY A 76 -1.29 -1.35 -9.73
N TYR A 77 -1.73 -0.96 -8.53
CA TYR A 77 -2.42 -1.86 -7.59
C TYR A 77 -3.79 -1.39 -7.09
N ARG A 78 -4.03 -0.09 -6.91
CA ARG A 78 -5.37 0.45 -6.59
C ARG A 78 -6.02 -0.08 -5.30
N ASN A 79 -5.25 -0.43 -4.27
CA ASN A 79 -5.88 -0.71 -2.96
C ASN A 79 -6.36 0.61 -2.32
N PRO A 80 -7.49 0.63 -1.60
CA PRO A 80 -8.06 1.83 -1.01
C PRO A 80 -7.15 2.33 0.13
N PRO A 81 -6.51 3.52 0.04
CA PRO A 81 -5.39 3.87 0.93
C PRO A 81 -5.74 3.91 2.41
N ARG A 82 -6.90 4.48 2.76
CA ARG A 82 -7.32 4.61 4.16
C ARG A 82 -7.62 3.24 4.76
N GLU A 83 -8.38 2.40 4.05
CA GLU A 83 -8.66 1.06 4.54
C GLU A 83 -7.40 0.19 4.56
N LEU A 84 -6.51 0.29 3.57
CA LEU A 84 -5.24 -0.43 3.56
C LEU A 84 -4.35 -0.04 4.76
N ALA A 85 -4.29 1.25 5.11
CA ALA A 85 -3.61 1.72 6.31
C ALA A 85 -4.26 1.18 7.58
N GLU A 86 -5.60 1.13 7.64
CA GLU A 86 -6.34 0.51 8.74
C GLU A 86 -6.02 -0.99 8.86
N LEU A 87 -5.86 -1.73 7.75
CA LEU A 87 -5.43 -3.13 7.75
C LEU A 87 -4.01 -3.29 8.32
N TRP A 88 -3.08 -2.43 7.91
CA TRP A 88 -1.72 -2.43 8.47
C TRP A 88 -1.74 -2.19 9.97
N ARG A 89 -2.49 -1.17 10.42
CA ARG A 89 -2.70 -0.90 11.85
C ARG A 89 -3.32 -2.10 12.55
N GLU A 90 -4.26 -2.78 11.90
CA GLU A 90 -4.91 -3.96 12.46
C GLU A 90 -3.94 -5.10 12.72
N VAL A 91 -3.12 -5.42 11.72
CA VAL A 91 -2.07 -6.44 11.81
C VAL A 91 -1.03 -6.07 12.87
N LEU A 92 -0.60 -4.82 12.95
CA LEU A 92 0.47 -4.40 13.87
C LEU A 92 0.01 -4.32 15.33
N LEU A 93 -1.25 -3.96 15.59
CA LEU A 93 -1.74 -3.74 16.95
C LEU A 93 -2.43 -4.95 17.58
N TRP A 94 -3.07 -5.80 16.79
CA TRP A 94 -3.96 -6.84 17.34
C TRP A 94 -3.61 -8.27 16.90
N ASP A 95 -2.77 -8.47 15.89
CA ASP A 95 -2.31 -9.81 15.56
C ASP A 95 -1.45 -10.37 16.70
N THR A 96 -1.85 -11.50 17.28
CA THR A 96 -1.26 -12.07 18.49
C THR A 96 0.20 -12.47 18.30
N ASP A 97 0.57 -12.85 17.08
CA ASP A 97 1.92 -13.35 16.79
C ASP A 97 2.89 -12.21 16.47
N LEU A 98 2.35 -11.03 16.09
CA LEU A 98 3.14 -9.90 15.59
C LEU A 98 3.18 -8.72 16.55
N ARG A 99 2.16 -8.56 17.40
CA ARG A 99 2.10 -7.46 18.37
C ARG A 99 3.32 -7.48 19.29
N GLY A 100 4.08 -6.39 19.30
CA GLY A 100 5.27 -6.23 20.14
C GLY A 100 6.55 -6.86 19.59
N GLN A 101 6.52 -7.51 18.42
CA GLN A 101 7.71 -8.12 17.81
C GLN A 101 8.68 -7.06 17.25
N PHE A 102 8.14 -5.99 16.66
CA PHE A 102 8.92 -4.93 16.00
C PHE A 102 9.10 -3.72 16.92
N LEU A 103 10.31 -3.16 16.90
CA LEU A 103 10.60 -1.86 17.52
C LEU A 103 10.10 -0.70 16.66
N ALA A 104 10.19 -0.85 15.34
CA ALA A 104 9.64 0.12 14.40
C ALA A 104 9.24 -0.52 13.07
N VAL A 105 8.13 -0.05 12.52
CA VAL A 105 7.72 -0.29 11.14
C VAL A 105 7.57 1.07 10.47
N VAL A 106 8.37 1.32 9.44
CA VAL A 106 8.45 2.61 8.74
C VAL A 106 7.80 2.46 7.37
N PHE A 107 6.78 3.26 7.10
CA PHE A 107 6.15 3.35 5.78
C PHE A 107 6.77 4.48 4.96
N VAL A 108 7.26 4.17 3.77
CA VAL A 108 7.94 5.11 2.87
C VAL A 108 7.11 5.30 1.60
N PHE A 109 6.90 6.55 1.22
CA PHE A 109 6.02 6.95 0.10
C PHE A 109 6.73 7.92 -0.84
N ASP A 110 6.32 7.91 -2.10
CA ASP A 110 6.56 9.06 -3.00
C ASP A 110 5.60 10.20 -2.61
N GLU A 111 6.15 11.39 -2.39
CA GLU A 111 5.41 12.60 -1.97
C GLU A 111 4.25 12.94 -2.91
N LYS A 112 4.39 12.66 -4.21
CA LYS A 112 3.41 13.01 -5.24
C LYS A 112 2.35 11.93 -5.44
N GLN A 113 2.51 10.76 -4.84
CA GLN A 113 1.61 9.65 -5.07
C GLN A 113 0.27 9.85 -4.34
N SER A 114 -0.81 9.68 -5.11
CA SER A 114 -2.18 9.62 -4.58
C SER A 114 -2.94 8.51 -5.28
N THR A 115 -3.08 7.38 -4.59
CA THR A 115 -3.84 6.24 -5.10
C THR A 115 -5.32 6.56 -5.22
N VAL A 116 -5.86 7.40 -4.32
CA VAL A 116 -7.25 7.88 -4.38
C VAL A 116 -7.54 8.56 -5.71
N LYS A 117 -6.65 9.47 -6.15
CA LYS A 117 -6.78 10.13 -7.46
C LYS A 117 -6.88 9.10 -8.59
N HIS A 118 -5.98 8.11 -8.57
CA HIS A 118 -5.97 7.07 -9.58
C HIS A 118 -7.22 6.17 -9.59
N ILE A 119 -7.82 5.91 -8.43
CA ILE A 119 -9.08 5.17 -8.30
C ILE A 119 -10.23 6.01 -8.87
N LEU A 120 -10.32 7.29 -8.49
CA LEU A 120 -11.39 8.19 -8.95
C LEU A 120 -11.33 8.45 -10.46
N ASP A 121 -10.12 8.63 -11.01
CA ASP A 121 -9.92 8.79 -12.45
C ASP A 121 -10.42 7.57 -13.23
N ASP A 122 -10.24 6.36 -12.70
CA ASP A 122 -10.71 5.12 -13.31
C ASP A 122 -12.24 4.99 -13.26
N ILE A 123 -12.82 5.28 -12.10
CA ILE A 123 -14.29 5.35 -11.92
C ILE A 123 -14.89 6.37 -12.90
N ALA A 124 -14.34 7.58 -12.97
CA ALA A 124 -14.82 8.63 -13.85
C ALA A 124 -14.74 8.25 -15.34
N LYS A 125 -13.66 7.58 -15.77
CA LYS A 125 -13.52 7.05 -17.13
C LYS A 125 -14.61 6.03 -17.45
N LYS A 126 -14.90 5.13 -16.52
CA LYS A 126 -15.97 4.13 -16.66
C LYS A 126 -17.37 4.77 -16.77
N HIS A 127 -17.60 5.89 -16.10
CA HIS A 127 -18.87 6.63 -16.18
C HIS A 127 -19.01 7.50 -17.44
N LYS A 128 -17.90 8.01 -18.01
CA LYS A 128 -17.92 8.86 -19.21
C LYS A 128 -17.92 8.09 -20.53
N GLY A 129 -17.45 6.84 -20.51
CA GLY A 129 -17.38 5.97 -21.69
C GLY A 129 -18.15 4.68 -21.48
N GLY A 130 -19.45 4.69 -21.75
CA GLY A 130 -20.17 3.44 -21.97
C GLY A 130 -19.53 2.68 -23.13
N SER A 131 -19.02 1.47 -22.85
CA SER A 131 -18.51 0.46 -23.81
C SER A 131 -17.21 0.75 -24.60
N SER A 132 -16.07 0.38 -24.02
CA SER A 132 -14.92 -0.33 -24.65
C SER A 132 -13.85 -0.46 -23.55
N SER A 133 -13.29 -1.61 -23.17
CA SER A 133 -12.90 -2.78 -23.95
C SER A 133 -12.67 -3.99 -23.04
N SER A 134 -13.06 -5.17 -23.53
CA SER A 134 -12.38 -6.42 -23.22
C SER A 134 -10.94 -6.41 -23.78
N SER A 135 -10.11 -7.26 -23.19
CA SER A 135 -8.76 -7.68 -23.60
C SER A 135 -7.56 -6.81 -23.15
N SER A 136 -6.73 -7.40 -22.29
CA SER A 136 -5.28 -7.23 -22.41
C SER A 136 -4.69 -8.58 -22.79
N SER A 137 -4.51 -8.78 -24.10
CA SER A 137 -3.47 -9.66 -24.62
C SER A 137 -2.30 -8.78 -25.07
N SER A 138 -1.12 -9.29 -24.78
CA SER A 138 0.19 -8.69 -25.02
C SER A 138 0.42 -8.32 -26.49
N LYS A 139 1.01 -7.14 -26.73
CA LYS A 139 2.10 -6.96 -27.71
C LYS A 139 2.73 -5.58 -27.61
N SER A 140 4.01 -5.61 -27.24
CA SER A 140 5.01 -4.56 -27.42
C SER A 140 5.16 -4.18 -28.89
N ARG A 141 5.04 -2.89 -29.22
CA ARG A 141 5.78 -2.23 -30.32
C ARG A 141 6.00 -0.75 -29.99
N SER A 142 7.27 -0.38 -29.86
CA SER A 142 7.77 0.99 -29.78
C SER A 142 7.55 1.72 -31.10
N LYS A 143 6.94 2.90 -31.06
CA LYS A 143 7.16 3.98 -32.03
C LYS A 143 7.09 5.33 -31.33
N SER A 144 8.19 6.07 -31.43
CA SER A 144 8.35 7.47 -31.06
C SER A 144 7.41 8.35 -31.87
N GLY A 145 6.57 9.10 -31.16
CA GLY A 145 5.77 10.20 -31.70
C GLY A 145 5.64 11.26 -30.61
N SER A 146 6.38 12.34 -30.75
CA SER A 146 6.27 13.52 -29.91
C SER A 146 4.93 14.21 -30.18
N SER A 147 3.94 13.94 -29.34
CA SER A 147 2.73 14.75 -29.26
C SER A 147 2.70 15.45 -27.91
N SER A 148 2.96 16.76 -27.95
CA SER A 148 2.72 17.69 -26.86
C SER A 148 1.24 17.68 -26.50
N SER A 149 0.86 16.90 -25.49
CA SER A 149 -0.47 16.97 -24.88
C SER A 149 -0.41 18.01 -23.77
N GLY A 150 -1.03 19.16 -24.04
CA GLY A 150 -1.22 20.24 -23.08
C GLY A 150 -1.83 19.71 -21.78
N SER A 151 -1.15 19.98 -20.69
CA SER A 151 -1.66 19.76 -19.34
C SER A 151 -2.78 20.75 -19.09
N SER A 152 -4.02 20.34 -19.33
CA SER A 152 -5.18 21.01 -18.73
C SER A 152 -5.14 20.71 -17.23
N SER A 153 -4.52 21.63 -16.49
CA SER A 153 -4.51 21.71 -15.04
C SER A 153 -5.92 21.99 -14.51
N SER A 154 -6.79 20.99 -14.53
CA SER A 154 -8.07 21.03 -13.83
C SER A 154 -7.89 20.45 -12.43
N GLY A 155 -7.54 21.30 -11.46
CA GLY A 155 -7.74 21.11 -10.03
C GLY A 155 -6.82 20.11 -9.31
N SER A 156 -5.59 20.51 -8.98
CA SER A 156 -4.69 19.78 -8.06
C SER A 156 -5.00 20.02 -6.58
N SER A 157 -6.24 20.33 -6.20
CA SER A 157 -6.54 20.97 -4.91
C SER A 157 -7.55 20.20 -4.04
N GLY A 158 -7.35 18.90 -3.79
CA GLY A 158 -8.18 18.25 -2.78
C GLY A 158 -7.93 16.77 -2.44
N GLN A 159 -7.21 16.01 -3.27
CA GLN A 159 -6.97 14.59 -2.97
C GLN A 159 -5.71 14.44 -2.13
N LYS A 160 -5.86 13.79 -0.96
CA LYS A 160 -4.76 13.53 -0.03
C LYS A 160 -3.71 12.62 -0.70
N SER A 161 -2.43 12.88 -0.42
CA SER A 161 -1.36 11.93 -0.77
C SER A 161 -1.49 10.68 0.10
N ASP A 162 -0.93 9.57 -0.38
CA ASP A 162 -0.95 8.31 0.39
C ASP A 162 -0.22 8.47 1.73
N PHE A 163 0.88 9.24 1.75
CA PHE A 163 1.58 9.64 2.97
C PHE A 163 0.63 10.31 3.97
N ARG A 164 -0.14 11.33 3.54
CA ARG A 164 -1.07 12.05 4.43
C ARG A 164 -2.14 11.12 5.00
N VAL A 165 -2.64 10.18 4.19
CA VAL A 165 -3.63 9.20 4.66
C VAL A 165 -3.02 8.29 5.75
N PHE A 166 -1.82 7.77 5.53
CA PHE A 166 -1.14 6.94 6.52
C PHE A 166 -0.79 7.73 7.79
N SER A 167 -0.31 8.97 7.66
CA SER A 167 -0.03 9.84 8.81
C SER A 167 -1.25 10.08 9.69
N GLU A 168 -2.45 10.19 9.10
CA GLU A 168 -3.71 10.31 9.86
C GLU A 168 -4.07 9.03 10.60
N VAL A 169 -3.90 7.86 9.97
CA VAL A 169 -4.26 6.55 10.55
C VAL A 169 -3.30 6.12 11.67
N PHE A 170 -2.03 6.48 11.52
CA PHE A 170 -0.95 6.19 12.48
C PHE A 170 -0.61 7.38 13.39
N ASN A 171 -1.44 8.42 13.41
CA ASN A 171 -1.28 9.50 14.38
C ASN A 171 -1.44 8.96 15.81
N ASP A 172 -0.61 9.41 16.75
CA ASP A 172 -0.59 8.90 18.12
C ASP A 172 -1.95 9.00 18.83
N THR A 173 -2.69 10.09 18.64
CA THR A 173 -4.03 10.26 19.23
C THR A 173 -5.01 9.25 18.66
N GLU A 174 -4.94 9.01 17.35
CA GLU A 174 -5.80 8.04 16.67
C GLU A 174 -5.45 6.61 17.08
N VAL A 175 -4.17 6.27 17.17
CA VAL A 175 -3.69 4.96 17.66
C VAL A 175 -4.11 4.74 19.11
N ALA A 176 -3.96 5.74 19.98
CA ALA A 176 -4.40 5.66 21.38
C ALA A 176 -5.92 5.47 21.48
N ARG A 177 -6.70 6.24 20.72
CA ARG A 177 -8.17 6.10 20.65
C ARG A 177 -8.56 4.67 20.27
N VAL A 178 -7.91 4.12 19.25
CA VAL A 178 -8.18 2.78 18.72
C VAL A 178 -7.76 1.67 19.70
N ARG A 179 -6.64 1.83 20.39
CA ARG A 179 -6.18 0.88 21.43
C ARG A 179 -7.09 0.86 22.66
N ASN A 180 -7.73 1.98 22.98
CA ASN A 180 -8.64 2.12 24.12
C ASN A 180 -10.06 1.65 23.82
N GLN A 181 -10.37 1.33 22.56
CA GLN A 181 -11.62 0.67 22.21
C GLN A 181 -11.55 -0.83 22.53
N ILE A 182 -12.69 -1.41 22.92
CA ILE A 182 -12.84 -2.86 23.06
C ILE A 182 -12.40 -3.49 21.73
N ASP A 183 -11.53 -4.50 21.79
CA ASP A 183 -11.03 -5.18 20.59
C ASP A 183 -12.24 -5.63 19.76
N PRO A 184 -12.40 -5.12 18.53
CA PRO A 184 -13.59 -5.37 17.72
C PRO A 184 -13.77 -6.86 17.36
N ARG A 185 -12.73 -7.69 17.53
CA ARG A 185 -12.80 -9.15 17.34
C ARG A 185 -13.46 -9.85 18.53
N TYR A 186 -13.44 -9.24 19.71
CA TYR A 186 -14.05 -9.75 20.94
C TYR A 186 -15.32 -8.94 21.26
N GLY A 187 -16.23 -8.85 20.29
CA GLY A 187 -17.52 -8.21 20.51
C GLY A 187 -18.32 -8.92 21.60
N PHE A 188 -18.53 -8.25 22.74
CA PHE A 188 -19.48 -8.67 23.80
C PHE A 188 -20.94 -8.83 23.31
N ALA A 189 -21.23 -8.52 22.05
CA ALA A 189 -22.54 -8.74 21.43
C ALA A 189 -23.01 -10.21 21.50
N THR A 190 -22.09 -11.17 21.56
CA THR A 190 -22.43 -12.59 21.75
C THR A 190 -22.80 -12.95 23.20
N ILE A 191 -22.40 -12.14 24.19
CA ILE A 191 -22.61 -12.43 25.62
C ILE A 191 -23.90 -11.79 26.16
N MET A 192 -24.36 -10.68 25.58
CA MET A 192 -25.53 -9.92 26.08
C MET A 192 -26.81 -10.08 25.24
N GLY A 193 -26.79 -10.89 24.18
CA GLY A 193 -27.95 -11.12 23.29
C GLY A 193 -28.86 -12.29 23.70
N GLY A 194 -28.66 -12.87 24.88
CA GLY A 194 -29.45 -13.99 25.40
C GLY A 194 -30.00 -13.67 26.79
N ALA A 195 -31.05 -12.85 26.84
CA ALA A 195 -31.99 -12.75 27.95
C ALA A 195 -33.34 -12.25 27.42
#